data_AF-A0A7X7MRE0-F1
#
_entry.id   AF-A0A7X7MRE0-F1
#
_cell.length_a   1.000
_cell.length_b   1.000
_cell.length_c   1.000
_cell.angle_alpha   90.00
_cell.angle_beta   90.00
_cell.angle_gamma   90.00
#
_symmetry.space_group_name_H-M   'P 1'
#
loop_
_entity.id
_entity.type
_entity.pdbx_description
1 polymer ?
#
loop_
_entity_poly.entity_id
_entity_poly.type
_entity_poly.pdbx_seq_one_letter_code
_entity_poly.pdbx_strand_id
1 'polypeptide(L)' 'MIAGIPDPWVAAAYLLSISGAAVCVAYGITNWNKGDEPVGPEDIKWAEEEKEEIEAVL' A
#
# COMPACT_ATOMS: atom_id res chain seq x y z
N MET A 1 -34.84 -6.60 8.55
CA MET A 1 -33.88 -6.17 9.59
C MET A 1 -32.61 -6.98 9.43
N ILE A 2 -31.48 -6.35 9.12
CA ILE A 2 -30.16 -6.97 8.92
C ILE A 2 -29.26 -6.41 10.02
N ALA A 3 -28.66 -7.27 10.86
CA ALA A 3 -27.78 -6.84 11.96
C ALA A 3 -28.38 -5.74 12.87
N GLY A 4 -29.70 -5.78 13.12
CA GLY A 4 -30.41 -4.76 13.91
C GLY A 4 -30.80 -3.50 13.13
N ILE A 5 -30.37 -3.35 11.88
CA ILE A 5 -30.75 -2.24 11.00
C ILE A 5 -32.04 -2.61 10.26
N PRO A 6 -33.15 -1.87 10.44
CA PRO A 6 -34.44 -2.21 9.84
C PRO A 6 -34.45 -2.02 8.32
N ASP A 7 -33.82 -0.93 7.85
CA ASP A 7 -33.74 -0.58 6.43
C ASP A 7 -32.62 -1.37 5.71
N PRO A 8 -32.95 -2.20 4.71
CA PRO A 8 -31.96 -2.99 3.99
C PRO A 8 -30.93 -2.16 3.22
N TRP A 9 -31.29 -0.95 2.77
CA TRP A 9 -30.42 -0.08 1.99
C TRP A 9 -29.34 0.56 2.85
N VAL A 10 -29.71 0.97 4.06
CA VAL A 10 -28.77 1.46 5.08
C VAL A 10 -27.79 0.35 5.48
N ALA A 11 -28.27 -0.87 5.70
CA ALA A 11 -27.39 -2.01 5.99
C ALA A 11 -26.42 -2.30 4.84
N ALA A 12 -26.90 -2.24 3.59
CA ALA A 12 -26.08 -2.42 2.40
C ALA A 12 -25.00 -1.33 2.28
N ALA A 13 -25.32 -0.06 2.58
CA ALA A 13 -24.34 1.03 2.56
C ALA A 13 -23.15 0.75 3.49
N TYR A 14 -23.41 0.33 4.74
CA TYR A 14 -22.34 -0.03 5.68
C TYR A 14 -21.49 -1.22 5.18
N LEU A 15 -22.14 -2.28 4.69
CA LEU A 15 -21.44 -3.44 4.17
C LEU A 15 -20.55 -3.08 2.97
N LEU A 16 -21.05 -2.25 2.06
CA LEU A 16 -20.29 -1.79 0.90
C LEU A 16 -19.13 -0.89 1.31
N SER A 17 -19.30 0.02 2.27
CA SER A 17 -18.20 0.86 2.77
C SER A 17 -17.06 0.03 3.37
N ILE A 18 -17.38 -0.95 4.21
CA ILE A 18 -16.36 -1.84 4.82
C ILE A 18 -15.70 -2.70 3.74
N SER A 19 -16.49 -3.26 2.82
CA SER A 19 -15.97 -4.08 1.72
C SER A 19 -15.07 -3.27 0.79
N GLY A 20 -15.44 -2.02 0.48
CA GLY A 20 -14.64 -1.11 -0.34
C GLY A 20 -13.28 -0.82 0.30
N ALA A 21 -13.27 -0.50 1.60
CA ALA A 21 -12.02 -0.32 2.34
C ALA A 21 -11.14 -1.60 2.32
N ALA A 22 -11.74 -2.77 2.51
CA ALA A 22 -11.02 -4.05 2.47
C ALA A 22 -10.41 -4.32 1.09
N VAL A 23 -11.13 -4.03 -0.01
CA VAL A 23 -10.61 -4.15 -1.38
C VAL A 23 -9.43 -3.22 -1.61
N CYS A 24 -9.50 -1.95 -1.16
CA CYS A 24 -8.40 -1.00 -1.27
C CYS A 24 -7.15 -1.49 -0.54
N VAL A 25 -7.30 -1.98 0.70
CA VAL A 25 -6.19 -2.52 1.50
C VAL A 25 -5.60 -3.76 0.84
N ALA A 26 -6.43 -4.71 0.39
CA ALA A 26 -5.97 -5.91 -0.29
C ALA A 26 -5.21 -5.59 -1.58
N TYR A 27 -5.71 -4.64 -2.37
CA TYR A 27 -5.01 -4.15 -3.56
C TYR A 27 -3.64 -3.55 -3.22
N GLY A 28 -3.59 -2.65 -2.22
CA GLY A 28 -2.33 -2.08 -1.74
C GLY A 28 -1.32 -3.16 -1.37
N ILE A 29 -1.70 -4.11 -0.50
CA ILE A 29 -0.81 -5.20 -0.06
C ILE A 29 -0.33 -6.05 -1.24
N THR A 30 -1.19 -6.37 -2.20
CA THR A 30 -0.84 -7.25 -3.33
C THR A 30 -0.10 -6.56 -4.46
N ASN A 31 -0.11 -5.23 -4.52
CA ASN A 31 0.45 -4.46 -5.62
C ASN A 31 1.54 -3.45 -5.22
N TRP A 32 1.81 -3.26 -3.92
CA TRP A 32 2.76 -2.24 -3.45
C TRP A 32 4.17 -2.36 -4.03
N ASN A 33 4.61 -3.56 -4.40
CA ASN A 33 5.97 -3.83 -4.87
C ASN A 33 6.05 -4.32 -6.33
N LYS A 34 4.99 -4.12 -7.12
CA LYS A 34 4.91 -4.62 -8.52
C LYS A 34 5.29 -3.58 -9.58
N GLY A 35 5.46 -2.32 -9.18
CA GLY A 35 5.74 -1.20 -10.09
C GLY A 35 7.17 -0.69 -10.05
N ASP A 36 8.05 -1.29 -9.25
CA ASP A 36 9.44 -0.86 -9.16
C ASP A 36 10.24 -1.43 -10.34
N GLU A 37 11.06 -0.57 -10.95
CA GLU A 37 12.06 -1.03 -11.90
C GLU A 37 13.07 -1.91 -11.15
N PRO A 38 13.56 -3.00 -11.78
CA PRO A 38 14.62 -3.79 -11.17
C PRO A 38 15.83 -2.90 -10.95
N VAL A 39 16.38 -2.92 -9.74
CA VAL A 39 17.56 -2.15 -9.34
C VAL A 39 18.67 -2.32 -10.38
N GLY A 40 19.02 -1.22 -11.04
CA GLY A 40 20.05 -1.16 -12.05
C GLY A 40 21.46 -1.07 -11.44
N PRO A 41 22.51 -1.34 -12.22
CA PRO A 41 23.88 -1.14 -11.77
C PRO A 41 24.19 0.33 -11.39
N GLU A 42 23.50 1.30 -11.99
CA GLU A 42 23.56 2.72 -11.64
C GLU A 42 23.01 3.01 -10.24
N ASP A 43 21.89 2.38 -9.85
CA ASP A 43 21.28 2.55 -8.53
C ASP A 43 22.20 2.00 -7.43
N ILE A 44 22.86 0.87 -7.71
CA ILE A 44 23.84 0.26 -6.80
C ILE A 44 25.03 1.20 -6.59
N LYS A 45 25.59 1.74 -7.69
CA LYS A 45 26.74 2.65 -7.63
C LYS A 45 26.40 3.93 -6.87
N TRP A 46 25.23 4.51 -7.13
CA TRP A 46 24.75 5.69 -6.40
C TRP A 46 24.58 5.40 -4.91
N ALA A 47 23.97 4.26 -4.54
CA ALA A 47 23.76 3.89 -3.15
C ALA A 47 25.08 3.64 -2.38
N GLU A 48 26.10 3.10 -3.06
CA GLU A 48 27.45 2.96 -2.49
C GLU A 48 28.12 4.32 -2.28
N GLU A 49 28.10 5.21 -3.28
CA GLU A 49 28.66 6.57 -3.19
C GLU A 49 28.00 7.38 -2.07
N GLU A 50 26.67 7.36 -1.98
CA GLU A 50 25.92 8.10 -0.96
C GLU A 50 26.23 7.58 0.45
N LYS A 51 26.43 6.27 0.61
CA LYS A 51 26.81 5.67 1.89
C LYS A 51 28.23 6.06 2.30
N GLU A 52 29.19 6.04 1.37
CA GLU A 52 30.56 6.49 1.62
C GLU A 52 30.61 7.98 2.01
N GLU A 53 29.84 8.85 1.33
CA GLU A 53 29.74 10.26 1.67
C GLU A 53 29.18 10.48 3.08
N ILE A 54 28.12 9.76 3.46
CA ILE A 54 27.52 9.86 4.80
C ILE A 54 28.50 9.37 5.88
N GLU A 55 29.15 8.23 5.67
CA GLU A 55 30.10 7.66 6.63
C GLU A 55 31.36 8.52 6.77
N ALA A 56 31.81 9.20 5.71
CA ALA A 56 32.96 10.09 5.75
C ALA A 56 32.73 11.38 6.57
N VAL A 57 31.46 11.75 6.80
CA VAL A 57 31.07 12.96 7.53
C VAL A 57 30.75 12.68 9.02
N LEU A 58 30.68 11.40 9.42
CA LEU A 58 30.39 10.94 10.78
C LEU A 58 31.66 10.73 11.63
#